data_AF-A0A958UTE7-F1
#
_entry.id   AF-A0A958UTE7-F1
#
_cell.length_a   1.000
_cell.length_b   1.000
_cell.length_c   1.000
_cell.angle_alpha   90.00
_cell.angle_beta   90.00
_cell.angle_gamma   90.00
#
_symmetry.space_group_name_H-M   'P 1'
#
loop_
_entity.id
_entity.type
_entity.pdbx_description
1 polymer ?
#
loop_
_entity_poly.entity_id
_entity_poly.type
_entity_poly.pdbx_seq_one_letter_code
_entity_poly.pdbx_strand_id
1 'polypeptide(L)'
;MGKALNENGQVYRDKIAWKVFSGLIKELKPSKIFVITDENTHKHCLDYLFKKGKFKIPPEIIIIPEGEIHKNISTSVKVWETLSVKGADRNSLIINLGGGVVTDLGGF
;
A
#
# COMPACT_ATOMS: atom_id res chain seq x y z
N MET A 1 9.77 -24.75 -1.73
CA MET A 1 8.74 -25.03 -0.71
C MET A 1 8.10 -23.71 -0.34
N GLY A 2 7.06 -23.30 -1.07
CA GLY A 2 6.41 -22.01 -0.86
C GLY A 2 5.59 -22.07 0.43
N LYS A 3 5.96 -21.27 1.43
CA LYS A 3 5.00 -20.93 2.47
C LYS A 3 3.94 -20.07 1.78
N ALA A 4 2.75 -20.64 1.58
CA ALA A 4 1.57 -19.80 1.43
C ALA A 4 1.55 -18.92 2.68
N LEU A 5 1.60 -17.60 2.48
CA LEU A 5 1.20 -16.68 3.53
C LEU A 5 -0.22 -17.11 3.91
N ASN A 6 -0.43 -17.41 5.20
CA ASN A 6 -1.73 -17.88 5.69
C ASN A 6 -2.86 -17.08 5.04
N GLU A 7 -3.89 -17.76 4.57
CA GLU A 7 -5.06 -17.19 3.88
C GLU A 7 -5.89 -16.23 4.77
N ASN A 8 -5.44 -16.02 6.01
CA ASN A 8 -6.09 -15.21 7.03
C ASN A 8 -5.35 -13.88 7.19
N GLY A 9 -6.11 -12.76 7.14
CA GLY A 9 -5.58 -11.44 7.45
C GLY A 9 -5.00 -11.37 8.87
N GLN A 10 -3.89 -10.65 9.04
CA GLN A 10 -3.20 -10.48 10.32
C GLN A 10 -3.22 -9.01 10.73
N VAL A 11 -3.54 -8.73 12.00
CA VAL A 11 -3.58 -7.37 12.56
C VAL A 11 -2.45 -7.22 13.58
N TYR A 12 -1.60 -6.22 13.36
CA TYR A 12 -0.51 -5.86 14.25
C TYR A 12 -0.68 -4.43 14.74
N ARG A 13 -0.29 -4.17 16.00
CA ARG A 13 -0.34 -2.84 16.64
C ARG A 13 1.00 -2.50 17.29
N ASP A 14 1.15 -1.25 17.69
CA ASP A 14 2.31 -0.74 18.42
C ASP A 14 3.66 -0.94 17.72
N LYS A 15 4.75 -0.93 18.51
CA LYS A 15 6.13 -1.03 18.02
C LYS A 15 6.41 -2.34 17.28
N ILE A 16 5.70 -3.43 17.60
CA ILE A 16 5.91 -4.72 16.95
C ILE A 16 5.43 -4.71 15.48
N ALA A 17 4.42 -3.90 15.15
CA ALA A 17 3.91 -3.77 13.79
C ALA A 17 5.02 -3.40 12.79
N TRP A 18 5.92 -2.48 13.13
CA TRP A 18 7.02 -2.09 12.24
C TRP A 18 8.07 -3.18 12.02
N LYS A 19 8.33 -3.99 13.06
CA LYS A 19 9.23 -5.14 12.95
C LYS A 19 8.64 -6.18 12.00
N VAL A 20 7.34 -6.46 12.14
CA VAL A 20 6.64 -7.41 11.27
C VAL A 20 6.52 -6.87 9.85
N PHE A 21 6.07 -5.64 9.67
CA PHE A 21 5.92 -4.97 8.38
C PHE A 21 7.20 -5.01 7.55
N SER A 22 8.33 -4.58 8.13
CA SER A 22 9.62 -4.62 7.45
C SER A 22 10.15 -6.05 7.23
N GLY A 23 9.74 -7.01 8.06
CA GLY A 23 10.01 -8.44 7.87
C GLY A 23 9.23 -9.01 6.67
N LEU A 24 7.93 -8.72 6.58
CA LEU A 24 7.05 -9.17 5.51
C LEU A 24 7.50 -8.64 4.15
N ILE A 25 7.86 -7.36 4.04
CA ILE A 25 8.39 -6.80 2.78
C ILE A 25 9.65 -7.56 2.32
N LYS A 26 10.53 -7.94 3.26
CA LYS A 26 11.74 -8.70 2.94
C LYS A 26 11.44 -10.14 2.52
N GLU A 27 10.43 -10.76 3.12
CA GLU A 27 10.01 -12.13 2.80
C GLU A 27 9.31 -12.20 1.44
N LEU A 28 8.41 -11.24 1.18
CA LEU A 28 7.66 -11.11 -0.07
C LEU A 28 8.55 -10.87 -1.29
N LYS A 29 9.69 -10.17 -1.11
CA LYS A 29 10.63 -9.79 -2.17
C LYS A 29 9.89 -9.22 -3.41
N PRO A 30 9.08 -8.17 -3.22
CA PRO A 30 8.24 -7.68 -4.29
C PRO A 30 9.08 -7.14 -5.46
N SER A 31 8.57 -7.28 -6.68
CA SER A 31 9.19 -6.70 -7.89
C SER A 31 9.11 -5.17 -7.87
N LYS A 32 7.98 -4.64 -7.40
CA LYS A 32 7.68 -3.21 -7.22
C LYS A 32 6.86 -2.99 -5.96
N ILE A 33 6.94 -1.79 -5.40
CA ILE A 33 6.13 -1.39 -4.25
C ILE A 33 5.33 -0.15 -4.64
N PHE A 34 4.02 -0.19 -4.43
CA PHE A 34 3.11 0.93 -4.63
C PHE A 34 2.52 1.33 -3.27
N VAL A 35 2.52 2.61 -2.95
CA VAL A 35 1.79 3.16 -1.80
C VAL A 35 0.64 4.00 -2.31
N ILE A 36 -0.58 3.57 -2.00
CA ILE A 36 -1.81 4.31 -2.31
C ILE A 36 -2.17 5.13 -1.07
N THR A 37 -2.47 6.40 -1.25
CA THR A 37 -2.75 7.33 -0.16
C THR A 37 -3.69 8.43 -0.63
N ASP A 38 -4.41 9.09 0.29
CA ASP A 38 -5.12 10.34 -0.01
C ASP A 38 -4.21 11.57 0.21
N GLU A 39 -4.66 12.75 -0.21
CA GLU A 39 -3.88 13.99 -0.13
C GLU A 39 -3.45 14.35 1.31
N ASN A 40 -4.37 14.27 2.28
CA ASN A 40 -4.05 14.48 3.70
C ASN A 40 -3.06 13.45 4.25
N THR A 41 -3.26 12.17 3.96
CA THR A 41 -2.41 11.08 4.46
C THR A 41 -1.02 11.14 3.80
N HIS A 42 -0.95 11.50 2.52
CA HIS A 42 0.30 11.78 1.83
C HIS A 42 1.10 12.84 2.60
N LYS A 43 0.46 13.98 2.89
CA LYS A 43 1.09 15.12 3.56
C LYS A 43 1.54 14.82 4.98
N HIS A 44 0.76 14.05 5.74
CA HIS A 44 0.96 13.92 7.19
C HIS A 44 1.59 12.59 7.63
N CYS A 45 1.45 11.52 6.85
CA CYS A 45 1.80 10.17 7.28
C CYS A 45 2.89 9.50 6.42
N LEU A 46 3.04 9.88 5.15
CA LEU A 46 3.95 9.19 4.23
C LEU A 46 5.41 9.20 4.71
N ASP A 47 5.87 10.35 5.22
CA ASP A 47 7.21 10.50 5.79
C ASP A 47 7.47 9.52 6.94
N TYR A 48 6.45 9.28 7.76
CA TYR A 48 6.55 8.35 8.88
C TYR A 48 6.67 6.90 8.38
N LEU A 49 5.89 6.54 7.36
CA LEU A 49 5.99 5.24 6.69
C LEU A 49 7.40 5.02 6.13
N PHE A 50 7.99 5.99 5.43
CA PHE A 50 9.34 5.83 4.87
C PHE A 50 10.43 5.74 5.94
N LYS A 51 10.33 6.55 7.00
CA LYS A 51 11.27 6.49 8.13
C LYS A 51 11.26 5.13 8.84
N LYS A 52 10.10 4.48 8.95
CA LYS A 52 9.95 3.21 9.69
C LYS A 52 10.02 1.97 8.81
N GLY A 53 9.55 2.05 7.56
CA GLY A 53 9.36 0.92 6.64
C GLY A 53 10.65 0.30 6.12
N LYS A 54 11.76 1.06 6.08
CA LYS A 54 13.09 0.58 5.64
C LYS A 54 13.05 -0.11 4.28
N PHE A 55 12.37 0.53 3.32
CA PHE A 55 12.23 0.03 1.96
C PHE A 55 13.59 -0.08 1.26
N LYS A 56 13.86 -1.23 0.62
CA LYS A 56 15.02 -1.42 -0.26
C LYS A 56 14.75 -1.00 -1.69
N ILE A 57 13.51 -1.20 -2.13
CA ILE A 57 12.98 -0.76 -3.43
C ILE A 57 12.18 0.51 -3.15
N PRO A 58 12.52 1.65 -3.77
CA PRO A 58 11.75 2.89 -3.59
C PRO A 58 10.28 2.67 -3.97
N PRO A 59 9.32 2.95 -3.08
CA PRO A 59 7.91 2.83 -3.43
C PRO A 59 7.46 3.92 -4.41
N GLU A 60 6.60 3.54 -5.35
CA GLU A 60 5.87 4.49 -6.19
C GLU A 60 4.59 4.94 -5.49
N ILE A 61 4.32 6.25 -5.53
CA ILE A 61 3.18 6.84 -4.82
C ILE A 61 2.04 7.10 -5.79
N ILE A 62 0.85 6.68 -5.38
CA ILE A 62 -0.43 6.94 -6.05
C ILE A 62 -1.26 7.74 -5.06
N ILE A 63 -1.55 9.00 -5.41
CA ILE A 63 -2.32 9.91 -4.56
C ILE A 63 -3.73 9.99 -5.14
N ILE A 64 -4.72 9.74 -4.30
CA ILE A 64 -6.13 9.94 -4.62
C ILE A 64 -6.66 11.18 -3.89
N PRO A 65 -7.72 11.83 -4.40
CA PRO A 65 -8.38 12.91 -3.67
C PRO A 65 -8.99 12.41 -2.35
N GLU A 66 -9.03 13.27 -1.34
CA GLU A 66 -9.54 12.92 -0.01
C GLU A 66 -11.06 12.97 0.12
N GLY A 67 -11.62 12.12 0.99
CA GLY A 67 -13.04 12.15 1.36
C GLY A 67 -13.92 11.12 0.64
N GLU A 68 -15.04 10.77 1.29
CA GLU A 68 -15.95 9.69 0.86
C GLU A 68 -16.55 9.92 -0.53
N ILE A 69 -16.70 11.17 -0.97
CA ILE A 69 -17.23 11.50 -2.31
C ILE A 69 -16.37 10.91 -3.45
N HIS A 70 -15.09 10.63 -3.17
CA HIS A 70 -14.16 10.03 -4.12
C HIS A 70 -14.15 8.49 -4.05
N LYS A 71 -14.91 7.89 -3.14
CA LYS A 71 -15.10 6.43 -3.07
C LYS A 71 -16.10 5.97 -4.13
N ASN A 72 -15.64 5.95 -5.37
CA ASN A 72 -16.42 5.54 -6.52
C ASN A 72 -15.55 4.78 -7.53
N ILE A 73 -16.21 4.05 -8.44
CA ILE A 73 -15.54 3.22 -9.44
C ILE A 73 -14.59 4.00 -10.35
N SER A 74 -14.88 5.28 -10.63
CA SER A 74 -13.98 6.10 -11.45
C SER A 74 -12.63 6.32 -10.77
N THR A 75 -12.60 6.44 -9.44
CA THR A 75 -11.34 6.55 -8.70
C THR A 75 -10.58 5.23 -8.69
N SER A 76 -11.25 4.08 -8.50
CA SER A 76 -10.61 2.76 -8.61
C SER A 76 -10.00 2.52 -9.99
N VAL A 77 -10.72 2.86 -11.06
CA VAL A 77 -10.21 2.73 -12.43
C VAL A 77 -8.95 3.55 -12.63
N LYS A 78 -8.89 4.79 -12.13
CA LYS A 78 -7.68 5.63 -12.21
C LYS A 78 -6.49 5.03 -11.44
N VAL A 79 -6.75 4.41 -10.28
CA VAL A 79 -5.72 3.68 -9.52
C VAL A 79 -5.20 2.51 -10.34
N TRP A 80 -6.08 1.70 -10.92
CA TRP A 80 -5.68 0.55 -11.75
C TRP A 80 -4.94 0.95 -13.03
N GLU A 81 -5.39 2.00 -13.71
CA GLU A 81 -4.69 2.58 -14.87
C GLU A 81 -3.28 3.04 -14.47
N THR A 82 -3.16 3.72 -13.34
CA THR A 82 -1.86 4.19 -12.82
C THR A 82 -0.94 3.01 -12.49
N LEU A 83 -1.46 1.97 -11.84
CA LEU A 83 -0.72 0.72 -11.58
C LEU A 83 -0.27 0.06 -12.89
N SER A 84 -1.15 -0.03 -13.88
CA SER A 84 -0.86 -0.63 -15.19
C SER A 84 0.23 0.15 -15.94
N VAL A 85 0.09 1.48 -16.02
CA VAL A 85 1.06 2.37 -16.69
C VAL A 85 2.43 2.31 -16.00
N LYS A 86 2.45 2.25 -14.67
CA LYS A 86 3.68 2.10 -13.89
C LYS A 86 4.21 0.67 -13.88
N GLY A 87 3.56 -0.25 -14.60
CA GLY A 87 3.99 -1.62 -14.80
C GLY A 87 3.95 -2.46 -13.52
N ALA A 88 2.89 -2.32 -12.73
CA ALA A 88 2.57 -3.27 -11.68
C ALA A 88 2.39 -4.67 -12.29
N ASP A 89 2.91 -5.69 -11.61
CA ASP A 89 2.81 -7.09 -12.00
C ASP A 89 2.26 -7.93 -10.82
N ARG A 90 2.08 -9.23 -11.04
CA ARG A 90 1.58 -10.16 -10.02
C ARG A 90 2.44 -10.29 -8.75
N ASN A 91 3.70 -9.84 -8.80
CA ASN A 91 4.64 -9.88 -7.68
C ASN A 91 4.83 -8.48 -7.06
N SER A 92 4.05 -7.49 -7.50
CA SER A 92 4.08 -6.15 -6.93
C SER A 92 3.35 -6.13 -5.59
N LEU A 93 3.85 -5.33 -4.66
CA LEU A 93 3.25 -5.09 -3.36
C LEU A 93 2.49 -3.76 -3.37
N ILE A 94 1.19 -3.81 -3.05
CA ILE A 94 0.37 -2.63 -2.83
C ILE A 94 0.23 -2.39 -1.33
N ILE A 95 0.49 -1.16 -0.90
CA ILE A 95 0.35 -0.70 0.49
C ILE A 95 -0.67 0.43 0.51
N ASN A 96 -1.83 0.16 1.11
CA ASN A 96 -2.86 1.17 1.32
C ASN A 96 -2.56 1.93 2.61
N LEU A 97 -2.05 3.16 2.49
CA LEU A 97 -1.76 4.06 3.60
C LEU A 97 -2.86 5.11 3.69
N GLY A 98 -3.82 4.89 4.58
CA GLY A 98 -4.93 5.81 4.83
C GLY A 98 -6.03 5.19 5.67
N GLY A 99 -7.18 5.86 5.69
CA GLY A 99 -8.41 5.36 6.31
C GLY A 99 -9.25 4.49 5.36
N GLY A 100 -10.54 4.35 5.68
CA GLY A 100 -11.48 3.47 4.96
C GLY A 100 -11.55 3.73 3.45
N VAL A 101 -11.60 5.00 3.01
CA VAL A 101 -11.66 5.35 1.58
C VAL A 101 -10.47 4.81 0.81
N VAL A 102 -9.25 5.02 1.32
CA VAL A 102 -8.01 4.55 0.68
C VAL A 102 -7.97 3.03 0.65
N THR A 103 -8.32 2.36 1.75
CA THR A 103 -8.29 0.90 1.83
C THR A 103 -9.36 0.23 0.98
N ASP A 104 -10.54 0.83 0.86
CA ASP A 104 -11.63 0.31 0.03
C ASP A 104 -11.28 0.46 -1.46
N LEU A 105 -10.76 1.61 -1.87
CA LEU A 105 -10.40 1.88 -3.27
C LEU A 105 -9.16 1.10 -3.72
N GLY A 106 -8.15 0.96 -2.86
CA GLY A 106 -6.94 0.21 -3.17
C GLY A 106 -7.05 -1.30 -2.91
N GLY A 107 -8.12 -1.76 -2.25
CA GLY A 107 -8.42 -3.17 -2.04
C GLY A 107 -9.38 -3.77 -3.07
N PHE A 108 -10.05 -2.93 -3.86
CA PHE A 108 -10.94 -3.30 -4.96
C PHE A 108 -10.14 -3.62 -6.23
#